data_AF-A0A929F946-F1
#
_entry.id   AF-A0A929F946-F1
#
_cell.length_a   1.000
_cell.length_b   1.000
_cell.length_c   1.000
_cell.angle_alpha   90.00
_cell.angle_beta   90.00
_cell.angle_gamma   90.00
#
_symmetry.space_group_name_H-M   'P 1'
#
loop_
_entity.id
_entity.type
_entity.pdbx_description
1 polymer ?
#
loop_
_entity_poly.entity_id
_entity_poly.type
_entity_poly.pdbx_seq_one_letter_code
_entity_poly.pdbx_strand_id
1 'polypeptide(L)'
;VIFKHAFRNASIPVLTMIGISFGYLLEGSVLTETVFGYPGLGRYAVHSFLSLDLNAVIGSVTLIAICYAMSNLIVDLLYAALDPRIKY
;
A
#
# COMPACT_ATOMS: atom_id res chain seq x y z
N VAL A 1 -29.92 13.64 -6.13
CA VAL A 1 -29.76 13.68 -4.65
C VAL A 1 -29.22 12.35 -4.08
N ILE A 2 -29.52 11.20 -4.67
CA ILE A 2 -28.99 9.88 -4.26
C ILE A 2 -27.49 9.72 -4.58
N PHE A 3 -27.05 10.00 -5.82
CA PHE A 3 -25.64 9.88 -6.22
C PHE A 3 -24.67 10.67 -5.33
N LYS A 4 -25.02 11.89 -4.91
CA LYS A 4 -24.14 12.75 -4.10
C LYS A 4 -24.03 12.29 -2.63
N HIS A 5 -25.07 11.67 -2.07
CA HIS A 5 -25.10 11.24 -0.67
C HIS A 5 -24.68 9.78 -0.50
N ALA A 6 -25.15 8.89 -1.38
CA ALA A 6 -24.77 7.48 -1.34
C ALA A 6 -23.28 7.29 -1.69
N PHE A 7 -22.75 8.03 -2.67
CA PHE A 7 -21.33 7.93 -3.05
C PHE A 7 -20.39 8.39 -1.95
N ARG A 8 -20.75 9.45 -1.21
CA ARG A 8 -19.94 9.96 -0.08
C ARG A 8 -19.97 9.05 1.15
N ASN A 9 -21.08 8.35 1.38
CA ASN A 9 -21.18 7.39 2.49
C ASN A 9 -20.56 6.03 2.14
N ALA A 10 -20.59 5.63 0.86
CA ALA A 10 -19.96 4.43 0.35
C ALA A 10 -18.46 4.59 0.09
N SER A 11 -17.98 5.80 -0.21
CA SER A 11 -16.55 6.06 -0.44
C SER A 11 -15.71 5.80 0.81
N ILE A 12 -16.30 5.93 2.01
CA ILE A 12 -15.60 5.71 3.26
C ILE A 12 -15.11 4.25 3.38
N PRO A 13 -15.95 3.21 3.36
CA PRO A 13 -15.45 1.83 3.41
C PRO A 13 -14.62 1.43 2.17
N VAL A 14 -14.92 2.00 0.99
CA VAL A 14 -14.19 1.68 -0.25
C VAL A 14 -12.73 2.13 -0.21
N LEU A 15 -12.44 3.33 0.30
CA LEU A 15 -11.07 3.83 0.42
C LEU A 15 -10.23 2.99 1.40
N THR A 16 -10.81 2.55 2.52
CA THR A 16 -10.13 1.64 3.46
C THR A 16 -9.83 0.31 2.77
N MET A 17 -10.80 -0.24 2.03
CA MET A 17 -10.60 -1.47 1.26
C MET A 17 -9.50 -1.33 0.20
N ILE A 18 -9.39 -0.18 -0.46
CA ILE A 18 -8.32 0.07 -1.43
C ILE A 18 -6.95 0.06 -0.73
N GLY A 19 -6.81 0.73 0.41
CA GLY A 19 -5.57 0.73 1.20
C GLY A 19 -5.14 -0.67 1.63
N ILE A 20 -6.09 -1.45 2.17
CA ILE A 20 -5.85 -2.85 2.57
C ILE A 20 -5.49 -3.71 1.34
N SER A 21 -6.19 -3.55 0.22
CA SER A 21 -5.91 -4.28 -1.02
C SER A 21 -4.52 -3.97 -1.55
N PHE A 22 -4.05 -2.73 -1.41
CA PHE A 22 -2.70 -2.35 -1.79
C PHE A 22 -1.63 -3.07 -0.95
N GLY A 23 -1.89 -3.22 0.36
CA GLY A 23 -1.06 -4.06 1.25
C GLY A 23 -0.99 -5.50 0.77
N TYR A 24 -2.13 -6.11 0.42
CA TYR A 24 -2.17 -7.48 -0.13
C TYR A 24 -1.43 -7.61 -1.46
N LEU A 25 -1.50 -6.60 -2.33
CA LEU A 25 -0.78 -6.61 -3.59
C LEU A 25 0.73 -6.57 -3.38
N LEU A 26 1.21 -5.77 -2.42
CA LEU A 26 2.64 -5.72 -2.07
C LEU A 26 3.12 -7.05 -1.51
N GLU A 27 2.37 -7.66 -0.60
CA GLU A 27 2.69 -8.99 -0.04
C GLU A 27 2.69 -10.07 -1.13
N GLY A 28 1.65 -10.08 -1.98
CA GLY A 28 1.54 -10.98 -3.11
C GLY A 28 2.65 -10.79 -4.14
N SER A 29 3.15 -9.56 -4.35
CA SER A 29 4.27 -9.27 -5.26
C SER A 29 5.54 -10.00 -4.85
N VAL A 30 5.82 -10.12 -3.55
CA VAL A 30 7.01 -10.84 -3.07
C VAL A 30 6.95 -12.32 -3.48
N LEU A 31 5.78 -12.94 -3.30
CA LEU A 31 5.55 -14.35 -3.64
C LEU A 31 5.62 -14.56 -5.17
N THR A 32 4.97 -13.71 -5.95
CA THR A 32 4.98 -13.83 -7.41
C THR A 32 6.37 -13.60 -7.98
N GLU A 33 7.12 -12.61 -7.49
CA GLU A 33 8.50 -12.37 -7.91
C GLU A 33 9.41 -13.55 -7.58
N THR A 34 9.23 -14.17 -6.41
CA THR A 34 10.04 -15.31 -5.97
C THR A 34 9.72 -16.58 -6.77
N VAL A 35 8.44 -16.90 -6.96
CA VAL A 35 8.00 -18.13 -7.65
C VAL A 35 8.29 -18.05 -9.16
N PHE A 36 8.00 -16.92 -9.80
CA PHE A 36 8.19 -16.77 -11.25
C PHE A 36 9.60 -16.29 -11.62
N GLY A 37 10.47 -16.04 -10.65
CA GLY A 37 11.82 -15.54 -10.89
C GLY A 37 11.83 -14.16 -11.56
N TYR A 38 10.79 -13.35 -11.35
CA TYR A 38 10.73 -11.99 -11.86
C TYR A 38 11.67 -11.08 -11.04
N PRO A 39 12.47 -10.21 -11.66
CA PRO A 39 13.35 -9.30 -10.93
C PRO A 39 12.53 -8.18 -10.29
N GLY A 40 12.45 -8.16 -8.96
CA GLY A 40 11.72 -7.14 -8.21
C GLY A 40 12.27 -6.91 -6.81
N LEU A 41 11.73 -5.88 -6.13
CA LEU A 41 12.18 -5.45 -4.81
C LEU A 41 11.83 -6.46 -3.71
N GLY A 42 10.71 -7.15 -3.84
CA GLY A 42 10.28 -8.17 -2.89
C GLY A 42 11.23 -9.37 -2.92
N ARG A 43 11.54 -9.87 -4.11
CA ARG A 43 12.53 -10.94 -4.29
C ARG A 43 13.92 -10.50 -3.84
N TYR A 44 14.32 -9.27 -4.11
CA TYR A 44 15.59 -8.73 -3.62
C TYR A 44 15.66 -8.76 -2.09
N ALA A 45 14.61 -8.29 -1.40
CA ALA A 45 14.54 -8.33 0.06
C ALA A 45 14.65 -9.75 0.61
N VAL A 46 13.96 -10.73 0.00
CA VAL A 46 14.03 -12.14 0.38
C VAL A 46 15.44 -12.70 0.16
N HIS A 47 16.06 -12.40 -0.98
CA HIS A 47 17.41 -12.86 -1.27
C HIS A 47 18.44 -12.27 -0.28
N SER A 48 18.35 -10.98 0.02
CA SER A 48 19.20 -10.32 1.01
C SER A 48 19.02 -10.91 2.41
N PHE A 49 17.79 -11.28 2.77
CA PHE A 49 17.50 -11.96 4.03
C PHE A 49 18.20 -13.34 4.11
N LEU A 50 18.08 -14.14 3.04
CA LEU A 50 18.76 -15.45 2.96
C LEU A 50 20.29 -15.33 2.93
N SER A 51 20.81 -14.24 2.37
CA SER A 51 22.25 -13.94 2.29
C SER A 51 22.81 -13.31 3.58
N LEU A 52 21.97 -13.08 4.60
CA LEU A 52 22.32 -12.38 5.84
C LEU A 52 22.91 -10.97 5.62
N ASP A 53 22.58 -10.33 4.48
CA ASP A 53 22.97 -8.96 4.21
C ASP A 53 21.97 -8.00 4.87
N LEU A 54 22.22 -7.69 6.14
CA LEU A 54 21.34 -6.86 6.95
C LEU A 54 21.20 -5.44 6.39
N ASN A 55 22.23 -4.88 5.76
CA ASN A 55 22.17 -3.54 5.19
C ASN A 55 21.19 -3.50 4.01
N ALA A 56 21.26 -4.50 3.14
CA ALA A 56 20.32 -4.63 2.02
C ALA A 56 18.89 -4.92 2.48
N VAL A 57 18.70 -5.72 3.53
CA VAL A 57 17.38 -5.97 4.14
C VAL A 57 16.78 -4.68 4.70
N ILE A 58 17.53 -3.95 5.53
CA ILE A 58 17.04 -2.71 6.15
C ILE A 58 16.72 -1.67 5.07
N GLY A 59 17.56 -1.54 4.04
CA GLY A 59 17.32 -0.61 2.94
C GLY A 59 16.06 -0.95 2.14
N SER A 60 15.87 -2.23 1.78
CA SER A 60 14.68 -2.68 1.04
C SER A 60 13.40 -2.54 1.85
N VAL A 61 13.40 -2.93 3.13
CA VAL A 61 12.26 -2.77 4.04
C VAL A 61 11.91 -1.29 4.22
N THR A 62 12.90 -0.41 4.35
CA THR A 62 12.68 1.04 4.49
C THR A 62 12.01 1.62 3.24
N LEU A 63 12.46 1.25 2.04
CA LEU A 63 11.82 1.68 0.79
C LEU A 63 10.37 1.20 0.71
N ILE A 64 10.10 -0.06 1.04
CA ILE A 64 8.73 -0.61 1.05
C ILE A 64 7.87 0.13 2.07
N ALA A 65 8.40 0.42 3.27
CA ALA A 65 7.70 1.18 4.30
C ALA A 65 7.34 2.60 3.86
N ILE A 66 8.26 3.30 3.17
CA ILE A 66 7.99 4.63 2.60
C ILE A 66 6.88 4.55 1.54
N CYS A 67 6.93 3.57 0.63
CA CYS A 67 5.88 3.38 -0.38
C CYS A 67 4.52 3.11 0.27
N TYR A 68 4.48 2.29 1.32
CA TYR A 68 3.25 2.01 2.05
C TYR A 68 2.72 3.24 2.79
N ALA A 69 3.62 4.00 3.43
CA ALA A 69 3.26 5.26 4.08
C ALA A 69 2.70 6.29 3.09
N MET A 70 3.30 6.42 1.90
CA MET A 70 2.78 7.26 0.82
C MET A 70 1.41 6.81 0.33
N SER A 71 1.19 5.50 0.18
CA SER A 71 -0.12 4.96 -0.19
C SER A 71 -1.19 5.30 0.85
N ASN A 72 -0.90 5.12 2.14
CA ASN A 72 -1.83 5.50 3.20
C ASN A 72 -2.09 7.01 3.21
N LEU A 73 -1.06 7.83 3.03
CA LEU A 73 -1.24 9.28 2.94
C LEU A 73 -2.13 9.69 1.75
N ILE A 74 -1.98 9.03 0.60
CA ILE A 74 -2.86 9.26 -0.56
C ILE A 74 -4.30 8.89 -0.22
N VAL A 75 -4.52 7.75 0.44
CA VAL A 75 -5.84 7.33 0.90
C VAL A 75 -6.44 8.37 1.85
N ASP A 76 -5.68 8.82 2.85
CA ASP A 76 -6.11 9.84 3.81
C ASP A 76 -6.41 11.20 3.15
N LEU A 77 -5.60 11.62 2.17
CA LEU A 77 -5.85 12.84 1.39
C LEU A 77 -7.12 12.72 0.53
N LEU A 78 -7.35 11.55 -0.07
CA LEU A 78 -8.58 11.28 -0.81
C LEU A 78 -9.78 11.33 0.12
N TYR A 79 -9.69 10.76 1.33
CA TYR A 79 -10.71 10.92 2.36
C TYR A 79 -10.99 12.38 2.68
N ALA A 80 -9.95 13.17 2.96
CA ALA A 80 -10.09 14.58 3.28
C ALA A 80 -10.76 15.38 2.14
N ALA A 81 -10.45 15.06 0.89
CA ALA A 81 -11.07 15.69 -0.28
C ALA A 81 -12.54 15.26 -0.49
N LEU A 82 -12.86 13.99 -0.23
CA LEU A 82 -14.20 13.41 -0.43
C LEU A 82 -15.18 13.77 0.70
N ASP A 83 -14.70 14.11 1.89
CA ASP A 83 -15.54 14.48 3.02
C ASP A 83 -15.53 15.99 3.37
N PRO A 84 -16.39 16.82 2.75
CA PRO A 84 -16.65 18.21 3.15
C PRO A 84 -17.11 18.47 4.61
N ARG A 85 -17.21 17.44 5.47
CA ARG A 85 -17.57 17.57 6.90
C ARG A 85 -16.33 17.71 7.79
N ILE A 86 -15.12 17.48 7.27
CA ILE A 86 -13.84 17.79 7.92
C ILE A 86 -13.55 19.31 7.82
N LYS A 87 -14.60 20.13 8.00
CA LYS A 87 -14.51 21.58 8.12
C LYS A 87 -14.90 21.93 9.55
N TYR A 88 -13.98 21.73 10.49
CA TYR A 88 -13.85 22.50 11.73
C TYR A 88 -12.41 22.41 12.22
#